data_AF-A0A2V9T0Z1-F1
#
_entry.id   AF-A0A2V9T0Z1-F1
#
_cell.length_a   1.000
_cell.length_b   1.000
_cell.length_c   1.000
_cell.angle_alpha   90.00
_cell.angle_beta   90.00
_cell.angle_gamma   90.00
#
_symmetry.space_group_name_H-M   'P 1'
#
loop_
_entity.id
_entity.type
_entity.pdbx_description
1 polymer ?
#
loop_
_entity_poly.entity_id
_entity_poly.type
_entity_poly.pdbx_seq_one_letter_code
_entity_poly.pdbx_strand_id
1 'polypeptide(L)'
;MTTTGGLFAAAVTAPRDASALLSPAERDSSSNSMAAARKIPIGVFDPVFNHLSLDQMIEKISALGIEAVEMGTGGYPGTPHCPVQELLTDNAKLRSWKKKFEDRNI
;
A
#
# COMPACT_ATOMS: atom_id res chain seq x y z
N MET A 1 -7.47 -43.31 -39.67
CA MET A 1 -6.29 -44.20 -39.69
C MET A 1 -5.31 -43.63 -40.71
N THR A 2 -4.01 -43.79 -40.43
CA THR A 2 -2.83 -43.43 -41.29
C THR A 2 -2.56 -41.91 -41.39
N THR A 3 -1.35 -41.36 -41.23
CA THR A 3 0.00 -41.96 -41.17
C THR A 3 0.97 -41.15 -40.32
N THR A 4 1.80 -41.90 -39.61
CA THR A 4 3.06 -41.56 -38.95
C THR A 4 4.15 -41.23 -39.98
N GLY A 5 5.15 -40.43 -39.59
CA GLY A 5 6.53 -40.64 -40.05
C GLY A 5 7.33 -39.38 -40.35
N GLY A 6 8.46 -39.21 -39.63
CA GLY A 6 9.54 -38.32 -40.08
C GLY A 6 10.46 -37.80 -38.99
N LEU A 7 11.19 -38.68 -38.29
CA LEU A 7 12.37 -38.31 -37.51
C LEU A 7 13.55 -38.13 -38.48
N PHE A 8 14.27 -37.02 -38.42
CA PHE A 8 15.67 -36.96 -38.84
C PHE A 8 16.47 -36.13 -37.84
N ALA A 9 17.21 -36.85 -37.00
CA ALA A 9 18.34 -36.33 -36.25
C ALA A 9 19.59 -36.44 -37.14
N ALA A 10 20.33 -35.35 -37.27
CA ALA A 10 21.70 -35.36 -37.78
C ALA A 10 22.57 -34.51 -36.86
N ALA A 11 23.32 -35.18 -35.99
CA ALA A 11 24.37 -34.58 -35.18
C ALA A 11 25.64 -34.46 -36.05
N VAL A 12 26.13 -33.24 -36.23
CA VAL A 12 27.49 -33.00 -36.74
C VAL A 12 28.38 -32.61 -35.56
N THR A 13 29.43 -33.39 -35.36
CA THR A 13 30.48 -33.21 -34.35
C THR A 13 31.79 -32.93 -35.06
N ALA A 14 32.47 -31.82 -34.71
CA ALA A 14 33.93 -31.65 -34.67
C ALA A 14 34.29 -30.16 -34.47
N PRO A 15 35.55 -29.81 -34.16
CA PRO A 15 36.31 -30.13 -32.96
C PRO A 15 36.55 -28.86 -32.11
N ARG A 16 37.19 -29.07 -30.96
CA ARG A 16 37.56 -28.07 -29.94
C ARG A 16 38.61 -27.08 -30.48
N ASP A 17 38.40 -25.79 -30.22
CA ASP A 17 39.50 -24.86 -29.97
C ASP A 17 39.25 -24.15 -28.64
N ALA A 18 40.16 -24.42 -27.70
CA ALA A 18 40.23 -23.78 -26.40
C ALA A 18 41.11 -22.55 -26.54
N SER A 19 40.51 -21.37 -26.57
CA SER A 19 41.22 -20.16 -26.20
C SER A 19 40.27 -19.04 -25.84
N ALA A 20 40.59 -18.40 -24.71
CA ALA A 20 40.22 -17.06 -24.29
C ALA A 20 39.61 -16.20 -25.42
N LEU A 21 38.48 -15.53 -25.21
CA LEU A 21 38.43 -14.34 -24.38
C LEU A 21 36.98 -14.12 -23.92
N LEU A 22 36.79 -14.11 -22.60
CA LEU A 22 35.54 -13.71 -21.96
C LEU A 22 35.19 -12.28 -22.38
N SER A 23 34.04 -12.11 -23.03
CA SER A 23 33.46 -10.78 -23.22
C SER A 23 33.08 -10.20 -21.84
N PRO A 24 33.25 -8.88 -21.62
CA PRO A 24 32.90 -8.26 -20.36
C PRO A 24 31.41 -8.43 -20.10
N ALA A 25 31.10 -9.00 -18.95
CA ALA A 25 29.80 -9.02 -18.28
C ALA A 25 28.75 -8.08 -18.91
N GLU A 26 27.89 -8.65 -19.75
CA GLU A 26 26.53 -8.14 -19.88
C GLU A 26 25.89 -8.34 -18.50
N ARG A 27 26.00 -7.30 -17.67
CA ARG A 27 25.05 -7.09 -16.59
C ARG A 27 23.71 -6.91 -17.27
N ASP A 28 23.02 -8.03 -17.47
CA ASP A 28 21.58 -8.03 -17.61
C ASP A 28 21.07 -7.26 -16.40
N SER A 29 20.77 -5.98 -16.62
CA SER A 29 19.97 -5.18 -15.72
C SER A 29 18.55 -5.68 -15.87
N SER A 30 18.33 -6.93 -15.45
CA SER A 30 17.04 -7.43 -15.02
C SER A 30 16.69 -6.56 -13.82
N SER A 31 16.15 -5.38 -14.12
CA SER A 31 15.51 -4.52 -13.14
C SER A 31 14.47 -5.41 -12.50
N ASN A 32 14.78 -5.88 -11.30
CA ASN A 32 13.83 -6.56 -10.45
C ASN A 32 12.73 -5.54 -10.21
N SER A 33 11.70 -5.52 -11.06
CA SER A 33 10.46 -4.82 -10.79
C SER A 33 9.82 -5.62 -9.68
N MET A 34 10.33 -5.42 -8.46
CA MET A 34 9.51 -5.51 -7.27
C MET A 34 8.23 -4.78 -7.63
N ALA A 35 7.15 -5.54 -7.82
CA ALA A 35 5.84 -5.04 -8.25
C ALA A 35 5.62 -3.67 -7.59
N ALA A 36 5.41 -2.63 -8.42
CA ALA A 36 5.40 -1.23 -8.02
C ALA A 36 4.90 -1.09 -6.58
N ALA A 37 5.80 -0.73 -5.66
CA ALA A 37 5.55 -0.81 -4.22
C ALA A 37 4.20 -0.15 -3.91
N ARG A 38 3.23 -0.96 -3.46
CA ARG A 38 1.88 -0.47 -3.18
C ARG A 38 1.98 0.54 -2.06
N LYS A 39 1.42 1.74 -2.26
CA LYS A 39 1.31 2.74 -1.20
C LYS A 39 0.43 2.18 -0.08
N ILE A 40 0.99 2.03 1.12
CA ILE A 40 0.28 1.58 2.32
C ILE A 40 -0.01 2.84 3.15
N PRO A 41 -1.29 3.15 3.46
CA PRO A 41 -1.61 4.31 4.28
C PRO A 41 -1.09 4.12 5.70
N ILE A 42 -0.58 5.21 6.29
CA ILE A 42 -0.18 5.24 7.69
C ILE A 42 -1.31 5.82 8.52
N GLY A 43 -1.70 5.10 9.58
CA GLY A 43 -2.78 5.49 10.46
C GLY A 43 -2.37 5.64 11.92
N VAL A 44 -3.23 6.30 12.70
CA VAL A 44 -3.06 6.50 14.16
C VAL A 44 -4.36 6.20 14.91
N PHE A 45 -4.25 5.78 16.17
CA PHE A 45 -5.40 5.61 17.06
C PHE A 45 -5.60 6.87 17.90
N ASP A 46 -6.81 7.43 17.89
CA ASP A 46 -7.11 8.76 18.42
C ASP A 46 -6.92 8.98 19.95
N PRO A 47 -6.93 7.97 20.86
CA PRO A 47 -6.89 8.26 22.30
C PRO A 47 -5.60 8.89 22.80
N VAL A 48 -4.51 8.77 22.05
CA VAL A 48 -3.26 9.50 22.32
C VAL A 48 -3.47 11.03 22.29
N PHE A 49 -4.53 11.50 21.62
CA PHE A 49 -4.90 12.89 21.47
C PHE A 49 -6.07 13.34 22.36
N ASN A 50 -6.49 12.57 23.38
CA ASN A 50 -7.64 12.90 24.23
C ASN A 50 -7.61 14.29 24.92
N HIS A 51 -6.44 14.94 24.95
CA HIS A 51 -6.25 16.29 25.48
C HIS A 51 -6.49 17.40 24.43
N LEU A 52 -6.77 17.04 23.19
CA LEU A 52 -7.05 17.94 22.07
C LEU A 52 -8.53 17.92 21.73
N SER A 53 -9.01 19.00 21.11
CA SER A 53 -10.30 18.94 20.40
C SER A 53 -10.15 18.11 19.11
N LEU A 54 -11.28 17.65 18.55
CA LEU A 54 -11.31 16.97 17.25
C LEU A 54 -10.59 17.78 16.16
N ASP A 55 -10.81 19.10 16.11
CA ASP A 55 -10.21 19.96 15.08
C ASP A 55 -8.69 20.08 15.27
N GLN A 56 -8.22 20.24 16.52
CA GLN A 56 -6.80 20.26 16.85
C GLN A 56 -6.11 18.92 16.54
N MET A 57 -6.79 17.80 16.79
CA MET A 57 -6.30 16.47 16.44
C MET A 57 -6.15 16.34 14.92
N ILE A 58 -7.18 16.70 14.13
CA ILE A 58 -7.15 16.63 12.67
C ILE A 58 -6.01 17.47 12.10
N GLU A 59 -5.82 18.69 12.60
CA GLU A 59 -4.70 19.55 12.20
C GLU A 59 -3.34 18.89 12.51
N LYS A 60 -3.20 18.29 13.70
CA LYS A 60 -1.98 17.62 14.13
C LYS A 60 -1.64 16.43 13.24
N ILE A 61 -2.60 15.54 12.97
CA ILE A 61 -2.35 14.32 12.19
C ILE A 61 -2.14 14.63 10.71
N SER A 62 -2.83 15.65 10.18
CA SER A 62 -2.64 16.14 8.81
C SER A 62 -1.22 16.72 8.63
N ALA A 63 -0.74 17.51 9.61
CA ALA A 63 0.63 18.03 9.59
C ALA A 63 1.71 16.94 9.67
N LEU A 64 1.38 15.75 10.18
CA LEU A 64 2.26 14.59 10.25
C LEU A 64 2.21 13.72 8.98
N GLY A 65 1.34 14.04 8.01
CA GLY A 65 1.13 13.22 6.81
C GLY A 65 0.46 11.88 7.09
N ILE A 66 -0.31 11.78 8.18
CA ILE A 66 -1.11 10.60 8.51
C ILE A 66 -2.37 10.61 7.65
N GLU A 67 -2.74 9.44 7.14
CA GLU A 67 -3.77 9.28 6.10
C GLU A 67 -4.96 8.44 6.56
N ALA A 68 -4.93 7.93 7.78
CA ALA A 68 -6.00 7.16 8.37
C ALA A 68 -6.04 7.39 9.89
N VAL A 69 -7.23 7.29 10.46
CA VAL A 69 -7.41 7.40 11.91
C VAL A 69 -8.41 6.35 12.40
N GLU A 70 -8.04 5.63 13.45
CA GLU A 70 -8.95 4.79 14.21
C GLU A 70 -9.58 5.61 15.33
N MET A 71 -10.91 5.60 15.40
CA MET A 71 -11.68 6.42 16.33
C MET A 71 -12.27 5.58 17.47
N GLY A 72 -11.94 5.94 18.70
CA GLY A 72 -12.58 5.46 19.91
C GLY A 72 -14.03 5.93 20.00
N THR A 73 -14.94 4.99 20.25
CA THR A 73 -16.39 5.23 20.29
C THR A 73 -17.01 4.88 21.66
N GLY A 74 -16.18 4.76 22.71
CA GLY A 74 -16.61 4.46 24.07
C GLY A 74 -15.56 3.67 24.87
N GLY A 75 -16.00 3.01 25.94
CA GLY A 75 -15.14 2.17 26.78
C GLY A 75 -14.09 2.98 27.56
N TYR A 76 -12.87 2.44 27.65
CA TYR A 76 -11.76 3.09 28.36
C TYR A 76 -11.35 4.47 27.80
N PRO A 77 -11.24 4.67 26.46
CA PRO A 77 -10.89 6.00 25.93
C PRO A 77 -12.04 7.01 25.96
N GLY A 78 -13.28 6.58 26.21
CA GLY A 78 -14.47 7.43 26.12
C GLY A 78 -14.81 7.80 24.67
N THR A 79 -15.41 8.98 24.46
CA THR A 79 -15.88 9.48 23.15
C THR A 79 -15.48 10.94 22.85
N PRO A 80 -14.27 11.43 23.21
CA PRO A 80 -13.94 12.85 23.12
C PRO A 80 -13.96 13.41 21.69
N HIS A 81 -13.64 12.60 20.69
CA HIS A 81 -13.59 13.01 19.28
C HIS A 81 -14.76 12.48 18.42
N CYS A 82 -15.53 11.52 18.95
CA CYS A 82 -16.65 10.88 18.25
C CYS A 82 -17.90 10.90 19.15
N PRO A 83 -18.74 11.97 19.09
CA PRO A 83 -19.97 12.06 19.88
C PRO A 83 -21.05 11.11 19.33
N VAL A 84 -20.87 9.81 19.56
CA VAL A 84 -21.61 8.69 18.91
C VAL A 84 -23.12 8.92 18.89
N GLN A 85 -23.74 9.23 20.03
CA GLN A 85 -25.19 9.36 20.12
C GLN A 85 -25.74 10.50 19.24
N GLU A 86 -25.01 11.62 19.18
CA GLU A 86 -25.38 12.77 18.36
C GLU A 86 -25.24 12.45 16.87
N LEU A 87 -24.15 11.80 16.48
CA LEU A 87 -23.89 11.42 15.09
C LEU A 87 -24.88 10.37 14.57
N LEU A 88 -25.34 9.45 15.44
CA LEU A 88 -26.34 8.44 15.08
C LEU A 88 -27.76 9.03 14.96
N THR A 89 -28.06 10.10 15.69
CA THR A 89 -29.40 10.71 15.71
C THR A 89 -29.56 11.78 14.63
N ASP A 90 -28.47 12.43 14.21
CA ASP A 90 -28.48 13.54 13.25
C ASP A 90 -27.53 13.31 12.08
N ASN A 91 -28.11 12.95 10.93
CA ASN A 91 -27.37 12.73 9.69
C ASN A 91 -26.64 13.98 9.17
N ALA A 92 -27.12 15.19 9.45
CA ALA A 92 -26.44 16.41 9.02
C ALA A 92 -25.15 16.63 9.82
N LYS A 93 -25.18 16.32 11.12
CA LYS A 93 -24.00 16.34 11.98
C LYS A 93 -22.99 15.26 11.60
N LEU A 94 -23.45 14.05 11.28
CA LEU A 94 -22.59 12.98 10.77
C LEU A 94 -21.86 13.41 9.48
N ARG A 95 -22.59 13.99 8.51
CA ARG A 95 -21.96 14.50 7.27
C ARG A 95 -20.94 15.59 7.56
N SER A 96 -21.26 16.53 8.44
CA SER A 96 -20.36 17.63 8.81
C SER A 96 -19.12 17.11 9.54
N TRP A 97 -19.27 16.13 10.43
CA TRP A 97 -18.18 15.49 11.14
C TRP A 97 -17.26 14.73 10.17
N LYS A 98 -17.83 13.92 9.26
CA LYS A 98 -17.07 13.17 8.24
C LYS A 98 -16.30 14.11 7.30
N LYS A 99 -16.92 15.22 6.89
CA LYS A 99 -16.32 16.22 6.01
C LYS A 99 -15.00 16.78 6.56
N LYS A 100 -14.86 16.88 7.89
CA LYS A 100 -13.61 17.38 8.51
C LYS A 100 -12.38 16.53 8.17
N PHE A 101 -12.56 15.21 8.02
CA PHE A 101 -11.51 14.28 7.62
C PHE A 101 -11.29 14.32 6.11
N GLU A 102 -12.39 14.28 5.33
CA GLU A 102 -12.35 14.33 3.87
C GLU A 102 -11.64 15.59 3.35
N ASP A 103 -11.86 16.75 4.00
CA ASP A 103 -11.20 18.01 3.65
C ASP A 103 -9.66 17.97 3.81
N ARG A 104 -9.12 16.97 4.54
CA ARG A 104 -7.68 16.75 4.74
C ARG A 104 -7.18 15.46 4.09
N ASN A 105 -7.98 14.80 3.27
CA ASN A 105 -7.67 13.50 2.66
C ASN A 105 -7.37 12.41 3.70
N ILE A 106 -8.13 12.39 4.81
CA ILE A 106 -8.09 11.37 5.86
C ILE A 106 -9.40 10.58 5.86
#